data_AF-A0A7J4HYR9-F1
#
_entry.id   AF-A0A7J4HYR9-F1
#
_cell.length_a   1.000
_cell.length_b   1.000
_cell.length_c   1.000
_cell.angle_alpha   90.00
_cell.angle_beta   90.00
_cell.angle_gamma   90.00
#
_symmetry.space_group_name_H-M   'P 1'
#
loop_
_entity.id
_entity.type
_entity.pdbx_description
1 polymer ?
#
loop_
_entity_poly.entity_id
_entity_poly.type
_entity_poly.pdbx_seq_one_letter_code
_entity_poly.pdbx_strand_id
1 'polypeptide(L)'
;MPDVSVAAFHGGLSGNKLASGDGSGITIADGKLYISLYNGNKIVAYNSIPQSAEQKPDFAVGSPDVDTNTLDSIGFITNPIIETDGKSLFVSSDFDGTLSVWKSLPDENGAKPDFKYDLAMSPWDSELFKNRLILAGKDKVYIWNSLPLQGELPDLIFEGSIGSVTLKEIKGVAVDEKYFYLADTNKIQVWNGIPNKNSNPLFSIDALGATRLSSDGRYLVVAATEAPSQEMIKMYKIEGLSSGSKPILIQ
;
A
#
# COMPACT_ATOMS: atom_id res chain seq x y z
N MET A 1 -18.66 -20.18 -29.48
CA MET A 1 -18.71 -20.02 -28.01
C MET A 1 -18.15 -18.64 -27.72
N PRO A 2 -18.87 -17.72 -27.07
CA PRO A 2 -18.27 -16.45 -26.73
C PRO A 2 -17.31 -16.64 -25.56
N ASP A 3 -16.10 -16.14 -25.74
CA ASP A 3 -15.15 -15.82 -24.67
C ASP A 3 -15.73 -14.66 -23.87
N VAL A 4 -15.81 -14.81 -22.54
CA VAL A 4 -16.07 -13.69 -21.63
C VAL A 4 -14.80 -13.50 -20.82
N SER A 5 -14.08 -12.42 -21.13
CA SER A 5 -12.86 -12.04 -20.43
C SER A 5 -13.19 -11.60 -19.00
N VAL A 6 -12.68 -12.31 -18.00
CA VAL A 6 -12.52 -11.77 -16.65
C VAL A 6 -11.18 -11.05 -16.63
N ALA A 7 -11.15 -9.80 -17.08
CA ALA A 7 -9.96 -8.97 -16.93
C ALA A 7 -9.91 -8.40 -15.50
N ALA A 8 -8.71 -8.37 -14.92
CA ALA A 8 -8.42 -7.63 -13.72
C ALA A 8 -8.62 -6.11 -13.93
N PHE A 9 -8.86 -5.40 -12.82
CA PHE A 9 -8.87 -3.94 -12.61
C PHE A 9 -10.23 -3.19 -12.63
N HIS A 10 -10.51 -2.56 -11.47
CA HIS A 10 -11.34 -1.36 -11.24
C HIS A 10 -12.69 -1.34 -11.96
N GLY A 11 -13.62 -2.18 -11.49
CA GLY A 11 -15.00 -2.22 -11.97
C GLY A 11 -15.70 -0.85 -11.89
N GLY A 12 -16.48 -0.55 -12.93
CA GLY A 12 -17.25 0.68 -13.09
C GLY A 12 -18.23 0.99 -11.94
N LEU A 13 -18.89 2.14 -12.03
CA LEU A 13 -19.70 2.73 -10.95
C LEU A 13 -20.99 1.96 -10.60
N SER A 14 -21.28 0.85 -11.28
CA SER A 14 -22.54 0.08 -11.16
C SER A 14 -22.32 -1.43 -11.36
N GLY A 15 -23.11 -2.25 -10.68
CA GLY A 15 -23.02 -3.73 -10.69
C GLY A 15 -22.39 -4.32 -9.42
N ASN A 16 -22.40 -5.65 -9.29
CA ASN A 16 -21.80 -6.31 -8.14
C ASN A 16 -20.27 -6.12 -8.11
N LYS A 17 -19.77 -5.56 -7.02
CA LYS A 17 -18.33 -5.43 -6.75
C LYS A 17 -17.78 -6.76 -6.24
N LEU A 18 -17.46 -7.66 -7.16
CA LEU A 18 -16.81 -8.92 -6.82
C LEU A 18 -15.31 -8.67 -6.59
N ALA A 19 -14.78 -9.15 -5.47
CA ALA A 19 -13.37 -9.03 -5.08
C ALA A 19 -12.47 -9.97 -5.92
N SER A 20 -12.46 -9.77 -7.23
CA SER A 20 -11.59 -10.44 -8.18
C SER A 20 -10.16 -9.89 -8.06
N GLY A 21 -9.18 -10.64 -8.55
CA GLY A 21 -7.76 -10.28 -8.53
C GLY A 21 -6.99 -10.96 -9.66
N ASP A 22 -5.67 -10.80 -9.66
CA ASP A 22 -4.79 -11.49 -10.59
C ASP A 22 -5.00 -13.02 -10.48
N GLY A 23 -5.20 -13.68 -11.61
CA GLY A 23 -5.46 -15.13 -11.64
C GLY A 23 -6.92 -15.55 -11.45
N SER A 24 -7.87 -14.62 -11.60
CA SER A 24 -9.29 -14.98 -11.59
C SER A 24 -9.72 -15.70 -12.88
N GLY A 25 -10.57 -16.71 -12.75
CA GLY A 25 -11.09 -17.54 -13.83
C GLY A 25 -12.60 -17.74 -13.72
N ILE A 26 -13.18 -18.24 -14.82
CA ILE A 26 -14.61 -18.44 -15.01
C ILE A 26 -14.88 -19.79 -15.67
N THR A 27 -15.92 -20.49 -15.27
CA THR A 27 -16.37 -21.71 -15.95
C THR A 27 -17.88 -21.91 -15.83
N ILE A 28 -18.46 -22.62 -16.78
CA ILE A 28 -19.88 -23.01 -16.78
C ILE A 28 -19.95 -24.54 -16.72
N ALA A 29 -20.70 -25.07 -15.75
CA ALA A 29 -20.95 -26.49 -15.60
C ALA A 29 -22.39 -26.73 -15.13
N ASP A 30 -23.10 -27.65 -15.79
CA ASP A 30 -24.50 -27.99 -15.46
C ASP A 30 -25.43 -26.77 -15.37
N GLY A 31 -25.29 -25.84 -16.32
CA GLY A 31 -26.07 -24.59 -16.36
C GLY A 31 -25.69 -23.55 -15.30
N LYS A 32 -24.75 -23.86 -14.39
CA LYS A 32 -24.23 -22.94 -13.37
C LYS A 32 -22.99 -22.21 -13.84
N LEU A 33 -22.83 -20.98 -13.39
CA LEU A 33 -21.64 -20.16 -13.62
C LEU A 33 -20.81 -20.11 -12.34
N TYR A 34 -19.51 -20.39 -12.43
CA TYR A 34 -18.55 -20.28 -11.33
C TYR A 34 -17.49 -19.24 -11.67
N ILE A 35 -17.16 -18.39 -10.71
CA ILE A 35 -16.14 -17.34 -10.83
C ILE A 35 -15.22 -17.44 -9.63
N SER A 36 -13.91 -17.60 -9.85
CA SER A 36 -12.94 -17.53 -8.77
C SER A 36 -12.65 -16.08 -8.43
N LEU A 37 -12.87 -15.69 -7.17
CA LEU A 37 -12.55 -14.38 -6.64
C LEU A 37 -11.24 -14.49 -5.85
N TYR A 38 -10.12 -14.30 -6.53
CA TYR A 38 -8.77 -14.49 -5.97
C TYR A 38 -8.58 -13.68 -4.69
N ASN A 39 -8.80 -12.36 -4.77
CA ASN A 39 -8.66 -11.45 -3.63
C ASN A 39 -9.74 -11.66 -2.55
N GLY A 40 -10.92 -12.15 -2.94
CA GLY A 40 -11.99 -12.51 -2.03
C GLY A 40 -11.82 -13.88 -1.36
N ASN A 41 -10.73 -14.60 -1.66
CA ASN A 41 -10.39 -15.95 -1.21
C ASN A 41 -11.55 -16.95 -1.29
N LYS A 42 -12.29 -16.94 -2.41
CA LYS A 42 -13.45 -17.82 -2.61
C LYS A 42 -13.77 -18.02 -4.08
N ILE A 43 -14.61 -19.01 -4.37
CA ILE A 43 -15.32 -19.11 -5.64
C ILE A 43 -16.77 -18.73 -5.38
N VAL A 44 -17.35 -17.87 -6.21
CA VAL A 44 -18.78 -17.58 -6.19
C VAL A 44 -19.48 -18.30 -7.33
N ALA A 45 -20.71 -18.74 -7.10
CA ALA A 45 -21.47 -19.53 -8.03
C ALA A 45 -22.88 -18.96 -8.24
N TYR A 46 -23.35 -19.06 -9.48
CA TYR A 46 -24.71 -18.73 -9.87
C TYR A 46 -25.40 -19.99 -10.37
N ASN A 47 -26.65 -20.20 -9.94
CA ASN A 47 -27.48 -21.32 -10.34
C ASN A 47 -27.90 -21.27 -11.81
N SER A 48 -27.80 -20.10 -12.43
CA SER A 48 -28.03 -19.85 -13.86
C SER A 48 -27.12 -18.72 -14.33
N ILE A 49 -26.91 -18.59 -15.65
CA ILE A 49 -26.20 -17.44 -16.21
C ILE A 49 -26.91 -16.13 -15.79
N PRO A 50 -26.22 -15.18 -15.13
CA PRO A 50 -26.83 -13.93 -14.66
C PRO A 50 -27.48 -13.15 -15.80
N GLN A 51 -28.68 -12.62 -15.57
CA GLN A 51 -29.41 -11.83 -16.56
C GLN A 51 -29.23 -10.31 -16.36
N SER A 52 -28.60 -9.89 -15.27
CA SER A 52 -28.24 -8.49 -15.01
C SER A 52 -26.94 -8.38 -14.21
N ALA A 53 -26.32 -7.21 -14.24
CA ALA A 53 -25.07 -6.95 -13.52
C ALA A 53 -25.25 -6.87 -11.99
N GLU A 54 -26.49 -6.68 -11.52
CA GLU A 54 -26.88 -6.58 -10.13
C GLU A 54 -27.25 -7.93 -9.52
N GLN A 55 -27.48 -8.97 -10.33
CA GLN A 55 -27.76 -10.30 -9.84
C GLN A 55 -26.57 -10.82 -9.03
N LYS A 56 -26.79 -11.05 -7.74
CA LYS A 56 -25.78 -11.58 -6.82
C LYS A 56 -25.54 -13.08 -7.05
N PRO A 57 -24.34 -13.59 -6.73
CA PRO A 57 -24.13 -15.03 -6.69
C PRO A 57 -25.07 -15.71 -5.70
N ASP A 58 -25.45 -16.94 -6.00
CA ASP A 58 -26.36 -17.74 -5.18
C ASP A 58 -25.65 -18.37 -3.97
N PHE A 59 -24.38 -18.76 -4.14
CA PHE A 59 -23.58 -19.37 -3.07
C PHE A 59 -22.08 -19.19 -3.31
N ALA A 60 -21.27 -19.52 -2.30
CA ALA A 60 -19.82 -19.57 -2.39
C ALA A 60 -19.29 -20.99 -2.13
N VAL A 61 -18.14 -21.31 -2.73
CA VAL A 61 -17.34 -22.50 -2.46
C VAL A 61 -16.05 -22.05 -1.78
N GLY A 62 -15.68 -22.71 -0.68
CA GLY A 62 -14.49 -22.37 0.12
C GLY A 62 -14.68 -21.21 1.12
N SER A 63 -15.88 -20.63 1.20
CA SER A 63 -16.28 -19.60 2.16
C SER A 63 -17.68 -19.92 2.73
N PRO A 64 -18.01 -19.55 3.98
CA PRO A 64 -19.33 -19.83 4.56
C PRO A 64 -20.49 -19.16 3.80
N ASP A 65 -20.23 -18.04 3.11
CA ASP A 65 -21.19 -17.32 2.29
C ASP A 65 -20.49 -16.47 1.22
N VAL A 66 -21.28 -15.78 0.39
CA VAL A 66 -20.78 -14.96 -0.73
C VAL A 66 -20.08 -13.68 -0.26
N ASP A 67 -20.33 -13.22 0.96
CA ASP A 67 -19.85 -11.94 1.46
C ASP A 67 -18.56 -12.09 2.28
N THR A 68 -18.35 -13.24 2.91
CA THR A 68 -17.19 -13.54 3.76
C THR A 68 -15.91 -13.73 2.94
N ASN A 69 -14.84 -13.03 3.29
CA ASN A 69 -13.47 -13.35 2.90
C ASN A 69 -12.80 -14.11 4.05
N THR A 70 -12.40 -15.35 3.82
CA THR A 70 -11.85 -16.21 4.88
C THR A 70 -10.44 -15.79 5.33
N LEU A 71 -9.70 -15.02 4.53
CA LEU A 71 -8.41 -14.45 4.93
C LEU A 71 -8.56 -13.44 6.08
N ASP A 72 -9.63 -12.64 6.06
CA ASP A 72 -9.92 -11.67 7.13
C ASP A 72 -10.15 -12.39 8.47
N SER A 73 -10.80 -13.56 8.43
CA SER A 73 -11.15 -14.33 9.63
C SER A 73 -9.92 -14.88 10.38
N ILE A 74 -8.81 -15.10 9.67
CA ILE A 74 -7.54 -15.56 10.25
C ILE A 74 -6.55 -14.42 10.47
N GLY A 75 -6.95 -13.16 10.19
CA GLY A 75 -6.10 -11.99 10.33
C GLY A 75 -4.94 -11.94 9.34
N PHE A 76 -5.10 -12.54 8.16
CA PHE A 76 -4.10 -12.42 7.09
C PHE A 76 -3.97 -10.95 6.66
N ILE A 77 -2.74 -10.51 6.37
CA ILE A 77 -2.45 -9.16 5.92
C ILE A 77 -1.89 -9.26 4.50
N THR A 78 -2.61 -8.68 3.54
CA THR A 78 -2.24 -8.70 2.13
C THR A 78 -1.23 -7.59 1.84
N ASN A 79 -0.18 -7.86 1.07
CA ASN A 79 0.90 -6.89 0.77
C ASN A 79 1.44 -6.13 2.00
N PRO A 80 1.90 -6.85 3.05
CA PRO A 80 2.31 -6.21 4.31
C PRO A 80 3.60 -5.42 4.15
N ILE A 81 3.62 -4.18 4.63
CA ILE A 81 4.83 -3.36 4.82
C ILE A 81 5.08 -3.24 6.32
N ILE A 82 6.29 -3.59 6.73
CA ILE A 82 6.62 -3.88 8.12
C ILE A 82 7.60 -2.84 8.64
N GLU A 83 7.25 -2.22 9.77
CA GLU A 83 8.11 -1.33 10.54
C GLU A 83 8.26 -1.83 11.98
N THR A 84 9.40 -1.52 12.61
CA THR A 84 9.61 -1.84 14.02
C THR A 84 10.58 -0.86 14.68
N ASP A 85 10.33 -0.56 15.95
CA ASP A 85 11.27 0.13 16.85
C ASP A 85 12.14 -0.87 17.66
N GLY A 86 12.09 -2.15 17.31
CA GLY A 86 12.72 -3.27 18.02
C GLY A 86 11.98 -3.75 19.26
N LYS A 87 10.82 -3.17 19.59
CA LYS A 87 9.96 -3.56 20.72
C LYS A 87 8.51 -3.82 20.30
N SER A 88 8.04 -3.05 19.34
CA SER A 88 6.68 -3.03 18.78
C SER A 88 6.75 -3.36 17.29
N LEU A 89 5.64 -3.83 16.73
CA LEU A 89 5.51 -4.14 15.31
C LEU A 89 4.37 -3.32 14.71
N PHE A 90 4.61 -2.69 13.57
CA PHE A 90 3.61 -1.94 12.82
C PHE A 90 3.57 -2.52 11.41
N VAL A 91 2.41 -2.97 10.97
CA VAL A 91 2.25 -3.57 9.64
C VAL A 91 1.14 -2.84 8.91
N SER A 92 1.50 -2.12 7.85
CA SER A 92 0.53 -1.48 6.96
C SER A 92 0.24 -2.36 5.75
N SER A 93 -0.94 -2.20 5.17
CA SER A 93 -1.36 -2.91 3.97
C SER A 93 -2.03 -1.94 3.01
N ASP A 94 -1.48 -1.82 1.81
CA ASP A 94 -2.06 -1.00 0.74
C ASP A 94 -3.37 -1.61 0.22
N PHE A 95 -3.41 -2.94 0.16
CA PHE A 95 -4.52 -3.72 -0.34
C PHE A 95 -5.71 -3.71 0.63
N ASP A 96 -5.46 -3.98 1.91
CA ASP A 96 -6.49 -4.01 2.95
C ASP A 96 -6.85 -2.60 3.42
N GLY A 97 -6.02 -1.59 3.10
CA GLY A 97 -6.20 -0.21 3.55
C GLY A 97 -6.08 -0.10 5.07
N THR A 98 -5.16 -0.84 5.69
CA THR A 98 -5.08 -0.93 7.16
C THR A 98 -3.69 -0.69 7.72
N LEU A 99 -3.64 -0.37 9.02
CA LEU A 99 -2.45 -0.45 9.86
C LEU A 99 -2.75 -1.38 11.04
N SER A 100 -1.96 -2.41 11.23
CA SER A 100 -2.00 -3.31 12.39
C SER A 100 -0.84 -3.01 13.32
N VAL A 101 -1.10 -2.90 14.62
CA VAL A 101 -0.12 -2.50 15.64
C VAL A 101 -0.06 -3.54 16.75
N TRP A 102 1.13 -4.04 17.03
CA TRP A 102 1.44 -4.85 18.20
C TRP A 102 2.36 -4.04 19.11
N LYS A 103 1.95 -3.87 20.37
CA LYS A 103 2.72 -3.16 21.41
C LYS A 103 3.95 -3.94 21.86
N SER A 104 4.03 -5.21 21.51
CA SER A 104 5.16 -6.10 21.75
C SER A 104 5.39 -6.95 20.51
N LEU A 105 6.64 -7.32 20.24
CA LEU A 105 6.96 -8.19 19.12
C LEU A 105 6.20 -9.53 19.27
N PRO A 106 5.44 -9.96 18.24
CA PRO A 106 4.79 -11.27 18.25
C PRO A 106 5.78 -12.43 18.46
N ASP A 107 5.44 -13.38 19.32
CA ASP A 107 6.26 -14.56 19.63
C ASP A 107 5.51 -15.90 19.44
N GLU A 108 4.29 -15.84 18.92
CA GLU A 108 3.44 -17.00 18.65
C GLU A 108 2.72 -16.92 17.29
N ASN A 109 2.30 -18.08 16.78
CA ASN A 109 1.55 -18.17 15.54
C ASN A 109 0.16 -17.52 15.69
N GLY A 110 -0.24 -16.70 14.72
CA GLY A 110 -1.57 -16.08 14.71
C GLY A 110 -1.77 -14.99 15.77
N ALA A 111 -0.67 -14.44 16.32
CA ALA A 111 -0.71 -13.31 17.23
C ALA A 111 -1.52 -12.15 16.63
N LYS A 112 -2.57 -11.73 17.33
CA LYS A 112 -3.46 -10.64 16.89
C LYS A 112 -2.87 -9.29 17.26
N PRO A 113 -3.06 -8.25 16.44
CA PRO A 113 -2.63 -6.91 16.80
C PRO A 113 -3.44 -6.38 17.99
N ASP A 114 -2.82 -5.54 18.81
CA ASP A 114 -3.48 -4.80 19.88
C ASP A 114 -4.43 -3.75 19.31
N PHE A 115 -4.04 -3.12 18.20
CA PHE A 115 -4.86 -2.15 17.46
C PHE A 115 -4.84 -2.45 15.97
N LYS A 116 -6.00 -2.33 15.32
CA LYS A 116 -6.14 -2.33 13.86
C LYS A 116 -6.87 -1.06 13.45
N TYR A 117 -6.29 -0.32 12.53
CA TYR A 117 -6.85 0.88 11.95
C TYR A 117 -7.37 0.58 10.55
N ASP A 118 -8.64 0.91 10.31
CA ASP A 118 -9.19 0.98 8.96
C ASP A 118 -8.90 2.38 8.41
N LEU A 119 -7.97 2.46 7.45
CA LEU A 119 -7.50 3.71 6.90
C LEU A 119 -8.31 4.10 5.68
N ALA A 120 -8.61 5.39 5.54
CA ALA A 120 -9.19 5.94 4.30
C ALA A 120 -8.11 6.20 3.22
N MET A 121 -7.12 5.30 3.12
CA MET A 121 -6.02 5.33 2.17
C MET A 121 -5.47 3.92 1.92
N SER A 122 -4.77 3.73 0.81
CA SER A 122 -3.97 2.53 0.52
C SER A 122 -2.49 2.86 0.78
N PRO A 123 -1.94 2.61 1.98
CA PRO A 123 -0.54 2.93 2.30
C PRO A 123 0.41 2.04 1.50
N TRP A 124 0.95 2.59 0.41
CA TRP A 124 1.90 1.89 -0.45
C TRP A 124 3.21 1.67 0.28
N ASP A 125 3.75 2.71 0.91
CA ASP A 125 5.04 2.70 1.60
C ASP A 125 4.93 3.26 3.02
N SER A 126 5.87 2.85 3.88
CA SER A 126 5.98 3.32 5.25
C SER A 126 7.42 3.57 5.63
N GLU A 127 7.61 4.39 6.67
CA GLU A 127 8.91 4.57 7.31
C GLU A 127 8.69 4.82 8.79
N LEU A 128 9.48 4.15 9.63
CA LEU A 128 9.61 4.47 11.04
C LEU A 128 10.93 5.16 11.32
N PHE A 129 10.87 6.41 11.76
CA PHE A 129 12.04 7.16 12.17
C PHE A 129 11.91 7.62 13.61
N LYS A 130 12.76 7.06 14.47
CA LYS A 130 12.71 7.23 15.94
C LYS A 130 11.34 6.83 16.49
N ASN A 131 10.55 7.82 16.93
CA ASN A 131 9.22 7.62 17.50
C ASN A 131 8.10 8.05 16.54
N ARG A 132 8.42 8.23 15.26
CA ARG A 132 7.47 8.69 14.25
C ARG A 132 7.19 7.58 13.26
N LEU A 133 5.91 7.40 12.95
CA LEU A 133 5.46 6.48 11.91
C LEU A 133 4.83 7.28 10.79
N ILE A 134 5.28 7.04 9.57
CA ILE A 134 4.77 7.68 8.37
C ILE A 134 4.25 6.59 7.45
N LEU A 135 3.03 6.77 6.95
CA LEU A 135 2.44 5.94 5.89
C LEU A 135 2.12 6.83 4.71
N ALA A 136 2.40 6.36 3.49
CA ALA A 136 2.14 7.13 2.29
C ALA A 136 1.70 6.23 1.13
N GLY A 137 0.74 6.71 0.35
CA GLY A 137 0.27 5.98 -0.83
C GLY A 137 -0.85 6.72 -1.53
N LYS A 138 -0.99 6.47 -2.83
CA LYS A 138 -1.93 7.19 -3.70
C LYS A 138 -1.73 8.71 -3.57
N ASP A 139 -2.71 9.42 -3.03
CA ASP A 139 -2.72 10.87 -2.87
C ASP A 139 -2.63 11.31 -1.40
N LYS A 140 -2.29 10.40 -0.48
CA LYS A 140 -2.32 10.63 0.97
C LYS A 140 -1.02 10.30 1.68
N VAL A 141 -0.76 11.04 2.76
CA VAL A 141 0.33 10.79 3.72
C VAL A 141 -0.22 10.95 5.13
N TYR A 142 -0.09 9.92 5.95
CA TYR A 142 -0.49 9.92 7.37
C TYR A 142 0.78 9.92 8.22
N ILE A 143 0.82 10.77 9.23
CA ILE A 143 1.99 10.91 10.11
C ILE A 143 1.54 10.86 11.55
N TRP A 144 2.14 9.95 12.30
CA TRP A 144 2.14 9.95 13.76
C TRP A 144 3.48 10.51 14.24
N ASN A 145 3.42 11.57 15.03
CA ASN A 145 4.59 12.16 15.70
C ASN A 145 5.05 11.35 16.92
N SER A 146 4.19 10.45 17.40
CA SER A 146 4.48 9.44 18.43
C SER A 146 3.88 8.11 18.03
N LEU A 147 4.56 6.99 18.33
CA LEU A 147 4.08 5.66 17.97
C LEU A 147 2.66 5.39 18.52
N PRO A 148 1.72 4.88 17.70
CA PRO A 148 0.32 4.70 18.07
C PRO A 148 0.06 3.47 18.97
N LEU A 149 0.73 3.41 20.12
CA LEU A 149 0.73 2.27 21.03
C LEU A 149 -0.46 2.23 22.00
N GLN A 150 -1.35 3.22 21.96
CA GLN A 150 -2.58 3.30 22.75
C GLN A 150 -3.81 3.61 21.88
N GLY A 151 -3.75 3.37 20.57
CA GLY A 151 -4.87 3.62 19.67
C GLY A 151 -4.95 5.07 19.16
N GLU A 152 -3.84 5.81 19.20
CA GLU A 152 -3.78 7.20 18.73
C GLU A 152 -4.04 7.31 17.23
N LEU A 153 -4.77 8.34 16.81
CA LEU A 153 -4.96 8.69 15.40
C LEU A 153 -3.75 9.46 14.85
N PRO A 154 -3.56 9.55 13.52
CA PRO A 154 -2.49 10.36 12.94
C PRO A 154 -2.57 11.82 13.38
N ASP A 155 -1.43 12.42 13.69
CA ASP A 155 -1.32 13.84 14.03
C ASP A 155 -1.47 14.73 12.78
N LEU A 156 -0.98 14.26 11.64
CA LEU A 156 -1.06 14.96 10.36
C LEU A 156 -1.57 14.04 9.27
N ILE A 157 -2.46 14.58 8.45
CA ILE A 157 -2.95 13.96 7.23
C ILE A 157 -2.78 14.96 6.09
N PHE A 158 -2.02 14.58 5.08
CA PHE A 158 -1.97 15.28 3.80
C PHE A 158 -2.80 14.53 2.78
N GLU A 159 -3.56 15.26 1.97
CA GLU A 159 -4.42 14.71 0.91
C GLU A 159 -4.39 15.66 -0.29
N GLY A 160 -4.10 15.10 -1.46
CA GLY A 160 -4.07 15.81 -2.75
C GLY A 160 -2.87 16.75 -2.95
N SER A 161 -2.32 17.38 -1.91
CA SER A 161 -1.10 18.20 -2.02
C SER A 161 -0.33 18.42 -0.71
N ILE A 162 0.96 18.74 -0.85
CA ILE A 162 1.84 19.32 0.19
C ILE A 162 2.60 20.49 -0.44
N GLY A 163 2.32 21.71 0.01
CA GLY A 163 2.83 22.92 -0.62
C GLY A 163 2.47 22.97 -2.10
N SER A 164 3.47 23.17 -2.95
CA SER A 164 3.34 23.20 -4.41
C SER A 164 3.26 21.83 -5.07
N VAL A 165 3.43 20.73 -4.33
CA VAL A 165 3.41 19.37 -4.88
C VAL A 165 1.99 18.82 -4.86
N THR A 166 1.46 18.46 -6.01
CA THR A 166 0.23 17.66 -6.14
C THR A 166 0.54 16.18 -5.95
N LEU A 167 -0.17 15.53 -5.04
CA LEU A 167 -0.10 14.09 -4.78
C LEU A 167 -1.08 13.37 -5.72
N LYS A 168 -0.61 12.34 -6.43
CA LYS A 168 -1.44 11.55 -7.35
C LYS A 168 -1.22 10.06 -7.14
N GLU A 169 0.03 9.64 -7.24
CA GLU A 169 0.44 8.25 -7.08
C GLU A 169 1.79 8.23 -6.36
N ILE A 170 1.73 8.35 -5.03
CA ILE A 170 2.90 8.22 -4.17
C ILE A 170 3.39 6.78 -4.25
N LYS A 171 4.68 6.64 -4.52
CA LYS A 171 5.39 5.37 -4.65
C LYS A 171 6.44 5.16 -3.58
N GLY A 172 6.79 6.16 -2.79
CA GLY A 172 7.66 5.90 -1.65
C GLY A 172 7.75 7.07 -0.69
N VAL A 173 8.11 6.76 0.55
CA VAL A 173 8.31 7.73 1.62
C VAL A 173 9.52 7.34 2.45
N ALA A 174 10.31 8.33 2.84
CA ALA A 174 11.38 8.15 3.80
C ALA A 174 11.52 9.42 4.63
N VAL A 175 12.12 9.31 5.81
CA VAL A 175 12.40 10.43 6.68
C VAL A 175 13.65 10.16 7.49
N ASP A 176 14.43 11.21 7.73
CA ASP A 176 15.57 11.18 8.63
C ASP A 176 15.66 12.47 9.46
N GLU A 177 16.81 12.70 10.10
CA GLU A 177 17.05 13.90 10.91
C GLU A 177 16.91 15.21 10.13
N LYS A 178 17.24 15.18 8.84
CA LYS A 178 17.39 16.37 8.01
C LYS A 178 16.23 16.55 7.05
N TYR A 179 15.73 15.47 6.47
CA TYR A 179 14.84 15.54 5.33
C TYR A 179 13.62 14.63 5.46
N PHE A 180 12.54 15.08 4.82
CA PHE A 180 11.38 14.26 4.49
C PHE A 180 11.38 14.05 2.97
N TYR A 181 11.20 12.82 2.54
CA TYR A 181 11.25 12.41 1.14
C TYR A 181 9.91 11.83 0.72
N LEU A 182 9.43 12.23 -0.45
CA LEU A 182 8.24 11.64 -1.06
C LEU A 182 8.51 11.40 -2.54
N ALA A 183 8.33 10.15 -2.99
CA ALA A 183 8.52 9.77 -4.37
C ALA A 183 7.18 9.56 -5.09
N ASP A 184 7.12 9.99 -6.35
CA ASP A 184 6.30 9.34 -7.37
C ASP A 184 7.20 8.40 -8.21
N THR A 185 6.66 7.80 -9.28
CA THR A 185 7.44 6.91 -10.17
C THR A 185 8.63 7.61 -10.86
N ASN A 186 8.69 8.94 -10.91
CA ASN A 186 9.68 9.68 -11.69
C ASN A 186 10.67 10.47 -10.83
N LYS A 187 10.22 11.03 -9.70
CA LYS A 187 10.99 12.00 -8.90
C LYS A 187 10.77 11.81 -7.42
N ILE A 188 11.79 12.21 -6.65
CA ILE A 188 11.73 12.38 -5.21
C ILE A 188 11.65 13.87 -4.90
N GLN A 189 10.61 14.29 -4.21
CA GLN A 189 10.49 15.61 -3.60
C GLN A 189 11.13 15.58 -2.22
N VAL A 190 11.94 16.60 -1.90
CA VAL A 190 12.71 16.66 -0.65
C VAL A 190 12.36 17.92 0.13
N TRP A 191 11.89 17.78 1.37
CA TRP A 191 11.64 18.89 2.29
C TRP A 191 12.65 18.90 3.42
N ASN A 192 12.96 20.08 3.95
CA ASN A 192 13.77 20.22 5.17
C ASN A 192 12.92 19.87 6.41
N GLY A 193 13.10 18.67 6.94
CA GLY A 193 12.24 18.07 7.97
C GLY A 193 10.83 17.74 7.49
N ILE A 194 9.98 17.29 8.42
CA ILE A 194 8.58 16.97 8.14
C ILE A 194 7.82 18.24 7.73
N PRO A 195 7.18 18.27 6.57
CA PRO A 195 6.48 19.46 6.08
C PRO A 195 5.20 19.74 6.88
N ASN A 196 4.72 20.98 6.81
CA ASN A 196 3.30 21.31 7.01
C ASN A 196 2.60 21.48 5.64
N LYS A 197 1.28 21.71 5.65
CA LYS A 197 0.47 21.79 4.42
C LYS A 197 0.96 22.81 3.39
N ASN A 198 1.62 23.89 3.83
CA ASN A 198 2.10 24.98 2.98
C ASN A 198 3.61 24.90 2.68
N SER A 199 4.29 23.87 3.18
CA SER A 199 5.73 23.71 3.01
C SER A 199 6.04 23.25 1.59
N ASN A 200 6.80 24.06 0.84
CA ASN A 200 7.28 23.67 -0.49
C ASN A 200 8.55 22.81 -0.36
N PRO A 201 8.80 21.87 -1.30
CA PRO A 201 10.05 21.14 -1.36
C PRO A 201 11.25 22.08 -1.46
N LEU A 202 12.36 21.70 -0.83
CA LEU A 202 13.64 22.38 -0.97
C LEU A 202 14.22 22.16 -2.37
N PHE A 203 14.10 20.93 -2.90
CA PHE A 203 14.46 20.55 -4.26
C PHE A 203 13.80 19.21 -4.62
N SER A 204 13.99 18.75 -5.87
CA SER A 204 13.62 17.41 -6.32
C SER A 204 14.80 16.71 -6.97
N ILE A 205 14.81 15.39 -6.92
CA ILE A 205 15.80 14.51 -7.53
C ILE A 205 15.10 13.61 -8.55
N ASP A 206 15.73 13.37 -9.70
CA ASP A 206 15.24 12.39 -10.67
C ASP A 206 15.44 10.97 -10.11
N ALA A 207 14.35 10.20 -10.10
CA ALA A 207 14.26 8.86 -9.52
C ALA A 207 13.34 7.97 -10.36
N LEU A 208 13.64 7.87 -11.66
CA LEU A 208 12.84 7.08 -12.59
C LEU A 208 12.69 5.63 -12.10
N GLY A 209 11.45 5.16 -12.11
CA GLY A 209 11.01 3.83 -11.71
C GLY A 209 10.89 3.63 -10.21
N ALA A 210 10.96 4.69 -9.39
CA ALA A 210 10.90 4.58 -7.93
C ALA A 210 9.59 3.91 -7.45
N THR A 211 9.75 3.04 -6.46
CA THR A 211 8.69 2.18 -5.91
C THR A 211 8.75 1.99 -4.40
N ARG A 212 9.87 2.37 -3.75
CA ARG A 212 10.06 2.47 -2.30
C ARG A 212 11.20 3.43 -1.99
N LEU A 213 11.16 4.03 -0.80
CA LEU A 213 12.30 4.77 -0.26
C LEU A 213 12.70 4.21 1.11
N SER A 214 13.94 4.44 1.52
CA SER A 214 14.36 4.29 2.92
C SER A 214 15.58 5.17 3.19
N SER A 215 15.70 5.72 4.41
CA SER A 215 16.85 6.54 4.81
C SER A 215 17.47 6.10 6.14
N ASP A 216 18.80 5.98 6.19
CA ASP A 216 19.56 5.82 7.45
C ASP A 216 20.14 7.15 7.95
N GLY A 217 19.78 8.28 7.33
CA GLY A 217 20.33 9.62 7.60
C GLY A 217 21.73 9.88 7.02
N ARG A 218 22.41 8.87 6.46
CA ARG A 218 23.64 9.03 5.66
C ARG A 218 23.39 8.77 4.18
N TYR A 219 22.54 7.79 3.88
CA TYR A 219 22.11 7.40 2.55
C TYR A 219 20.60 7.35 2.45
N LEU A 220 20.10 7.85 1.33
CA LEU A 220 18.75 7.57 0.85
C LEU A 220 18.84 6.44 -0.16
N VAL A 221 18.15 5.33 0.11
CA VAL A 221 18.02 4.20 -0.80
C VAL A 221 16.66 4.27 -1.48
N VAL A 222 16.66 4.02 -2.79
CA VAL A 222 15.46 4.01 -3.62
C VAL A 222 15.40 2.65 -4.29
N ALA A 223 14.37 1.88 -3.98
CA ALA A 223 14.01 0.73 -4.79
C ALA A 223 13.24 1.25 -6.00
N ALA A 224 13.74 0.96 -7.19
CA ALA A 224 13.21 1.41 -8.46
C ALA A 224 12.81 0.22 -9.34
N THR A 225 11.88 -0.61 -8.89
CA THR A 225 11.54 -1.87 -9.57
C THR A 225 10.77 -1.68 -10.88
N GLU A 226 10.35 -0.45 -11.19
CA GLU A 226 9.80 -0.07 -12.49
C GLU A 226 10.86 0.50 -13.45
N ALA A 227 12.13 0.57 -13.02
CA ALA A 227 13.27 0.97 -13.85
C ALA A 227 13.89 -0.24 -14.59
N PRO A 228 14.78 -0.01 -15.59
CA PRO A 228 15.59 -1.07 -16.16
C PRO A 228 16.37 -1.84 -15.09
N SER A 229 16.63 -3.14 -15.31
CA SER A 229 17.19 -4.04 -14.29
C SER A 229 18.52 -3.57 -13.69
N GLN A 230 19.33 -2.82 -14.43
CA GLN A 230 20.62 -2.28 -13.99
C GLN A 230 20.50 -1.05 -13.06
N GLU A 231 19.28 -0.55 -12.87
CA GLU A 231 18.98 0.67 -12.11
C GLU A 231 17.99 0.43 -10.96
N MET A 232 17.68 -0.83 -10.63
CA MET A 232 16.62 -1.14 -9.67
C MET A 232 16.93 -0.71 -8.23
N ILE A 233 18.21 -0.49 -7.88
CA ILE A 233 18.59 0.03 -6.57
C ILE A 233 19.49 1.24 -6.76
N LYS A 234 19.00 2.39 -6.31
CA LYS A 234 19.68 3.69 -6.40
C LYS A 234 19.98 4.17 -4.99
N MET A 235 21.23 4.50 -4.72
CA MET A 235 21.64 5.01 -3.40
C MET A 235 22.23 6.42 -3.54
N TYR A 236 21.71 7.37 -2.78
CA TYR A 236 22.15 8.76 -2.77
C TYR A 236 22.79 9.09 -1.43
N LYS A 237 23.97 9.72 -1.44
CA LYS A 237 24.57 10.26 -0.22
C LYS A 237 23.80 11.52 0.20
N ILE A 238 23.36 11.57 1.45
CA ILE A 238 22.56 12.68 1.99
C ILE A 238 23.43 13.93 2.23
N GLU A 239 24.69 13.71 2.57
CA GLU A 239 25.68 14.78 2.63
C GLU A 239 25.86 15.40 1.23
N GLY A 240 25.52 16.68 1.09
CA GLY A 240 25.60 17.39 -0.20
C GLY A 240 24.46 17.08 -1.17
N LEU A 241 23.39 16.41 -0.73
CA LEU A 241 22.25 16.09 -1.56
C LEU A 241 21.60 17.36 -2.17
N SER A 242 21.35 17.32 -3.47
CA SER A 242 20.76 18.42 -4.25
C SER A 242 20.05 17.89 -5.49
N SER A 243 19.40 18.76 -6.28
CA SER A 243 18.73 18.36 -7.52
C SER A 243 19.65 17.76 -8.59
N GLY A 244 20.95 18.06 -8.54
CA GLY A 244 21.94 17.51 -9.46
C GLY A 244 22.55 16.18 -9.02
N SER A 245 22.19 15.67 -7.84
CA SER A 245 22.78 14.47 -7.28
C SER A 245 22.51 13.25 -8.15
N LYS A 246 23.56 12.44 -8.38
CA LYS A 246 23.48 11.17 -9.10
C LYS A 246 23.55 10.01 -8.12
N PRO A 247 22.76 8.95 -8.33
CA PRO A 247 22.83 7.78 -7.47
C PRO A 247 24.10 6.98 -7.73
N ILE A 248 24.55 6.31 -6.68
CA ILE A 248 25.37 5.10 -6.78
C ILE A 248 24.40 3.97 -7.12
N LEU A 249 24.59 3.31 -8.26
CA LEU A 249 23.78 2.14 -8.65
C LEU A 249 24.35 0.90 -7.97
N ILE A 250 23.47 0.12 -7.36
CA ILE A 250 23.82 -1.18 -6.76
C ILE A 250 23.31 -2.27 -7.71
N GLN A 251 24.23 -3.13 -8.15
CA GLN A 251 23.95 -4.29 -9.00
C GLN A 251 23.76 -5.54 -8.17
#